data_AF-A0A722GB80-F1
#
_entry.id   AF-A0A722GB80-F1
#
_cell.length_a   1.000
_cell.length_b   1.000
_cell.length_c   1.000
_cell.angle_alpha   90.00
_cell.angle_beta   90.00
_cell.angle_gamma   90.00
#
_symmetry.space_group_name_H-M   'P 1'
#
loop_
_entity.id
_entity.type
_entity.pdbx_description
1 polymer ?
#
loop_
_entity_poly.entity_id
_entity_poly.type
_entity_poly.pdbx_seq_one_letter_code
_entity_poly.pdbx_strand_id
1 'polypeptide(L)' 'MRLEVFCEDRLGLTRELLDLLVLRSIDLRGIEIDP' A
#
# COMPACT_ATOMS: atom_id res chain seq x y z
N MET A 1 13.25 3.46 0.19
CA MET A 1 13.02 2.05 0.58
C MET A 1 11.89 1.52 -0.30
N ARG A 2 11.95 0.26 -0.74
CA ARG A 2 10.87 -0.37 -1.53
C ARG A 2 10.23 -1.45 -0.66
N LEU A 3 8.91 -1.48 -0.61
CA LEU A 3 8.12 -2.51 0.05
C LEU A 3 7.31 -3.24 -1.02
N GLU A 4 7.30 -4.57 -0.93
CA GLU A 4 6.48 -5.43 -1.78
C GLU A 4 5.48 -6.13 -0.87
N VAL A 5 4.20 -6.07 -1.23
CA VAL A 5 3.09 -6.56 -0.40
C VAL A 5 2.27 -7.52 -1.23
N PHE A 6 2.19 -8.77 -0.76
CA PHE A 6 1.29 -9.78 -1.31
C PHE A 6 0.01 -9.82 -0.49
N CYS A 7 -1.14 -9.83 -1.15
CA CYS A 7 -2.43 -9.83 -0.49
C CYS A 7 -3.46 -10.61 -1.30
N GLU A 8 -4.49 -11.11 -0.61
CA GLU A 8 -5.64 -11.74 -1.26
C GLU A 8 -6.43 -10.70 -2.07
N ASP A 9 -7.10 -11.12 -3.14
CA ASP A 9 -7.96 -10.24 -3.97
C ASP A 9 -9.19 -9.81 -3.18
N ARG A 10 -8.99 -8.77 -2.36
CA ARG A 10 -10.00 -8.13 -1.54
C ARG A 10 -10.13 -6.68 -1.96
N LEU A 11 -11.36 -6.35 -2.32
CA LEU A 11 -11.74 -4.99 -2.71
C LEU A 11 -11.43 -4.00 -1.56
N GLY A 12 -10.63 -2.98 -1.86
CA GLY A 12 -10.26 -1.91 -0.92
C GLY A 12 -8.95 -2.10 -0.16
N LEU A 13 -8.25 -3.22 -0.30
CA LEU A 13 -7.02 -3.50 0.46
C LEU A 13 -5.90 -2.47 0.19
N THR A 14 -5.71 -2.04 -1.06
CA THR A 14 -4.76 -0.97 -1.40
C THR A 14 -5.05 0.33 -0.65
N ARG A 15 -6.34 0.65 -0.41
CA ARG A 15 -6.73 1.87 0.30
C ARG A 15 -6.42 1.77 1.79
N GLU A 16 -6.80 0.65 2.41
CA GLU A 16 -6.48 0.38 3.83
C GLU A 16 -4.97 0.45 4.08
N LEU A 17 -4.18 -0.08 3.14
CA LEU A 17 -2.72 -0.05 3.23
C LEU A 17 -2.15 1.37 3.09
N LEU A 18 -2.69 2.17 2.17
CA LEU A 18 -2.29 3.57 2.01
C LEU A 18 -2.61 4.39 3.26
N ASP A 19 -3.79 4.21 3.82
CA ASP A 19 -4.20 4.90 5.04
C ASP A 19 -3.27 4.54 6.22
N LEU A 20 -2.85 3.27 6.32
CA LEU A 20 -1.86 2.85 7.32
C LEU A 20 -0.51 3.54 7.14
N LEU A 21 -0.01 3.67 5.90
CA LEU A 21 1.27 4.32 5.62
C LEU A 21 1.23 5.81 5.99
N VAL A 22 0.11 6.49 5.70
CA VAL A 22 -0.12 7.88 6.11
C VAL A 22 -0.18 7.99 7.63
N LEU A 23 -0.91 7.11 8.31
CA LEU A 23 -1.01 7.07 9.78
C LEU A 23 0.34 6.89 10.48
N ARG A 24 1.29 6.23 9.81
CA ARG A 24 2.66 6.02 10.31
C ARG A 24 3.64 7.12 9.89
N SER A 25 3.17 8.17 9.22
CA SER A 25 4.01 9.25 8.66
C SER A 25 5.11 8.73 7.72
N ILE A 26 4.82 7.67 6.97
CA ILE A 26 5.74 7.13 5.97
C ILE A 26 5.55 7.92 4.67
N ASP A 27 6.61 8.60 4.21
CA ASP A 27 6.61 9.35 2.96
C ASP A 27 6.55 8.40 1.76
N LEU A 28 5.41 8.41 1.06
CA LEU A 28 5.15 7.56 -0.09
C LEU A 28 5.39 8.35 -1.38
N ARG A 29 6.33 7.89 -2.22
CA ARG A 29 6.73 8.60 -3.45
C ARG A 29 6.21 7.97 -4.74
N GLY A 30 5.69 6.74 -4.67
CA GLY A 30 5.19 6.00 -5.81
C GLY A 30 4.59 4.67 -5.39
N ILE A 31 3.66 4.16 -6.19
CA ILE A 31 3.01 2.87 -6.03
C ILE A 31 2.97 2.22 -7.41
N GLU A 32 3.35 0.96 -7.48
CA GLU A 32 3.15 0.09 -8.63
C GLU A 32 2.18 -1.01 -8.18
N ILE A 33 1.19 -1.32 -9.02
CA ILE A 33 0.22 -2.39 -8.77
C ILE A 33 0.39 -3.38 -9.90
N ASP A 34 0.85 -4.58 -9.56
CA ASP A 34 0.88 -5.71 -10.49
C ASP A 34 -0.46 -6.46 -10.42
N PRO A 35 -1.03 -6.86 -11.58
CA PRO A 35 -2.26 -7.65 -11.65
C PRO A 35 -2.08 -9.12 -11.27
#